data_AF-A0A519UAL4-F1
#
_entry.id   AF-A0A519UAL4-F1
#
_cell.length_a   1.000
_cell.length_b   1.000
_cell.length_c   1.000
_cell.angle_alpha   90.00
_cell.angle_beta   90.00
_cell.angle_gamma   90.00
#
_symmetry.space_group_name_H-M   'P 1'
#
loop_
_entity.id
_entity.type
_entity.pdbx_description
1 polymer ?
#
loop_
_entity_poly.entity_id
_entity_poly.type
_entity_poly.pdbx_seq_one_letter_code
_entity_poly.pdbx_strand_id
1 'polypeptide(L)'
;MGGGTEALTQLTTVLAEHPTACITVVAPRLLPELHTLTQRHPQVQVLRRAFEPTDLAGHDLVLVATPDAELHGRVRAGAAARRLHAVAAFGPAEETEATAYWRRVATWALLAFAGFLVLNILSYYFTWQQAWAVASSSGTFYTFVAVGFVAQMIDGMLGMGYGIVSAISLMTLGLNPASVSASIHTAEMFASGASGYNHYRFGNVNKKLFKVLVLPGVAGSIAGALLLARLGEEHVTYLKPILALYLLILGIRIISKAIKKQTQQRKKVKNAGWLASAGGFLDSFGGGGWGPLVTSTLIANGRTPNYVIGTVSLVEFFVTFASA
;
A
#
# COMPACT_ATOMS: atom_id res chain seq x y z
N MET A 1 -22.45 10.45 16.70
CA MET A 1 -23.80 9.99 16.30
C MET A 1 -23.80 8.48 16.30
N GLY A 2 -24.70 7.83 17.05
CA GLY A 2 -24.74 6.37 17.20
C GLY A 2 -24.43 5.92 18.62
N GLY A 3 -24.97 4.75 19.01
CA GLY A 3 -24.88 4.22 20.37
C GLY A 3 -24.50 2.74 20.47
N GLY A 4 -23.99 2.16 19.38
CA GLY A 4 -23.56 0.78 19.30
C GLY A 4 -22.08 0.56 19.66
N THR A 5 -21.54 -0.58 19.26
CA THR A 5 -20.14 -0.97 19.49
C THR A 5 -19.14 -0.02 18.84
N GLU A 6 -19.40 0.41 17.60
CA GLU A 6 -18.54 1.37 16.89
C GLU A 6 -18.46 2.72 17.64
N ALA A 7 -19.59 3.17 18.22
CA ALA A 7 -19.64 4.40 19.00
C ALA A 7 -18.83 4.27 20.30
N LEU A 8 -18.86 3.10 20.95
CA LEU A 8 -18.04 2.79 22.12
C LEU A 8 -16.54 2.83 21.79
N THR A 9 -16.12 2.19 20.69
CA THR A 9 -14.72 2.22 20.26
C THR A 9 -14.27 3.65 20.00
N GLN A 10 -15.02 4.41 19.20
CA GLN A 10 -14.67 5.80 18.87
C GLN A 10 -14.63 6.70 20.10
N LEU A 11 -15.63 6.62 20.99
CA LEU A 11 -15.66 7.43 22.21
C LEU A 11 -14.47 7.11 23.12
N THR A 12 -14.14 5.83 23.27
CA THR A 12 -12.99 5.38 24.07
C THR A 12 -11.67 5.93 23.50
N THR A 13 -11.47 5.87 22.19
CA THR A 13 -10.27 6.40 21.54
C THR A 13 -10.16 7.91 21.69
N VAL A 14 -11.24 8.65 21.45
CA VAL A 14 -11.23 10.11 21.57
C VAL A 14 -10.95 10.55 23.00
N LEU A 15 -11.55 9.90 24.00
CA LEU A 15 -11.31 10.23 25.41
C LEU A 15 -9.88 9.87 25.86
N ALA A 16 -9.27 8.84 25.27
CA ALA A 16 -7.88 8.46 25.56
C ALA A 16 -6.88 9.47 24.99
N GLU A 17 -7.09 9.96 23.76
CA GLU A 17 -6.21 10.94 23.10
C GLU A 17 -6.48 12.38 23.55
N HIS A 18 -7.74 12.70 23.86
CA HIS A 18 -8.22 14.04 24.21
C HIS A 18 -9.14 14.00 25.45
N PRO A 19 -8.57 13.87 26.67
CA PRO A 19 -9.35 13.68 27.90
C PRO A 19 -10.28 14.85 28.24
N THR A 20 -9.96 16.06 27.79
CA THR A 20 -10.72 17.29 28.06
C THR A 20 -11.72 17.65 26.95
N ALA A 21 -11.88 16.82 25.93
CA ALA A 21 -12.81 17.09 24.84
C ALA A 21 -14.27 17.12 25.34
N CYS A 22 -15.01 18.17 24.99
CA CYS A 22 -16.45 18.22 25.18
C CYS A 22 -17.12 17.39 24.08
N ILE A 23 -17.81 16.31 24.45
CA ILE A 23 -18.34 15.34 23.50
C ILE A 23 -19.84 15.21 23.66
N THR A 24 -20.58 15.29 22.56
CA THR A 24 -22.03 15.02 22.54
C THR A 24 -22.31 13.72 21.80
N VAL A 25 -22.92 12.75 22.50
CA VAL A 25 -23.36 11.47 21.94
C VAL A 25 -24.87 11.51 21.70
N VAL A 26 -25.29 11.50 20.44
CA VAL A 26 -26.71 11.45 20.04
C VAL A 26 -27.05 10.05 19.55
N ALA A 27 -27.97 9.37 20.22
CA ALA A 27 -28.46 8.05 19.84
C ALA A 27 -29.81 7.71 20.51
N PRO A 28 -30.77 7.08 19.82
CA PRO A 28 -32.02 6.63 20.45
C PRO A 28 -31.81 5.54 21.51
N ARG A 29 -30.79 4.70 21.33
CA ARG A 29 -30.42 3.60 22.24
C ARG A 29 -28.91 3.59 22.43
N LEU A 30 -28.47 3.30 23.65
CA LEU A 30 -27.05 3.16 24.00
C LEU A 30 -26.78 1.73 24.47
N LEU A 31 -25.64 1.19 24.05
CA LEU A 31 -25.08 -0.04 24.56
C LEU A 31 -24.73 0.13 26.07
N PRO A 32 -24.92 -0.89 26.93
CA PRO A 32 -24.69 -0.74 28.37
C PRO A 32 -23.29 -0.26 28.72
N GLU A 33 -22.25 -0.77 28.05
CA GLU A 33 -20.85 -0.38 28.24
C GLU A 33 -20.61 1.08 27.87
N LEU A 34 -21.24 1.57 26.79
CA LEU A 34 -21.20 2.98 26.40
C LEU A 34 -21.87 3.85 27.46
N HIS A 35 -22.97 3.39 28.04
CA HIS A 35 -23.60 4.11 29.15
C HIS A 35 -22.68 4.20 30.37
N THR A 36 -22.04 3.10 30.77
CA THR A 36 -21.06 3.09 31.87
C THR A 36 -19.89 4.04 31.58
N LEU A 37 -19.38 4.07 30.35
CA LEU A 37 -18.31 4.98 29.95
C LEU A 37 -18.77 6.44 30.09
N THR A 38 -19.94 6.79 29.58
CA THR A 38 -20.46 8.17 29.68
C THR A 38 -20.65 8.64 31.13
N GLN A 39 -21.05 7.74 32.05
CA GLN A 39 -21.20 8.07 33.47
C GLN A 39 -19.86 8.40 34.16
N ARG A 40 -18.75 7.83 33.68
CA ARG A 40 -17.40 8.08 34.23
C ARG A 40 -16.78 9.39 33.72
N HIS A 41 -17.36 10.00 32.68
CA HIS A 41 -16.82 11.18 32.01
C HIS A 41 -17.85 12.31 31.98
N PRO A 42 -17.84 13.24 32.97
CA PRO A 42 -18.85 14.30 33.06
C PRO A 42 -18.82 15.29 31.88
N GLN A 43 -17.72 15.37 31.13
CA GLN A 43 -17.64 16.16 29.90
C GLN A 43 -18.40 15.55 28.70
N VAL A 44 -18.95 14.33 28.84
CA VAL A 44 -19.71 13.66 27.77
C VAL A 44 -21.20 13.85 27.99
N GLN A 45 -21.84 14.62 27.11
CA GLN A 45 -23.28 14.82 27.11
C GLN A 45 -23.97 13.77 26.24
N VAL A 46 -25.02 13.12 26.76
CA VAL A 46 -25.77 12.09 26.04
C VAL A 46 -27.17 12.60 25.71
N LEU A 47 -27.52 12.63 24.42
CA LEU A 47 -28.85 12.94 23.90
C LEU A 47 -29.54 11.66 23.44
N ARG A 48 -30.48 11.16 24.25
CA ARG A 48 -31.24 9.92 24.01
C ARG A 48 -32.41 10.13 23.04
N ARG A 49 -32.11 10.55 21.82
CA ARG A 49 -33.11 10.77 20.76
C ARG A 49 -32.50 10.54 19.37
N ALA A 50 -33.36 10.57 18.36
CA ALA A 50 -32.94 10.58 16.97
C ALA A 50 -32.20 11.89 16.63
N PHE A 51 -31.29 11.81 15.66
CA PHE A 51 -30.49 12.94 15.20
C PHE A 51 -31.35 14.03 14.53
N GLU A 52 -31.07 15.27 14.89
CA GLU A 52 -31.58 16.48 14.25
C GLU A 52 -30.45 17.33 13.66
N PRO A 53 -30.63 18.00 12.50
CA PRO A 53 -29.58 18.82 11.89
C PRO A 53 -29.04 19.96 12.76
N THR A 54 -29.80 20.38 13.79
CA THR A 54 -29.42 21.36 14.80
C THR A 54 -28.34 20.84 15.75
N ASP A 55 -28.21 19.52 15.92
CA ASP A 55 -27.21 18.88 16.79
C ASP A 55 -25.77 19.11 16.29
N LEU A 56 -25.62 19.50 15.02
CA LEU A 56 -24.33 19.83 14.43
C LEU A 56 -23.86 21.26 14.77
N ALA A 57 -24.73 22.10 15.34
CA ALA A 57 -24.37 23.45 15.73
C ALA A 57 -23.39 23.44 16.91
N GLY A 58 -22.37 24.30 16.86
CA GLY A 58 -21.41 24.48 17.96
C GLY A 58 -20.38 23.35 18.12
N HIS A 59 -20.30 22.41 17.18
CA HIS A 59 -19.32 21.32 17.19
C HIS A 59 -18.33 21.47 16.04
N ASP A 60 -17.05 21.17 16.26
CA ASP A 60 -16.00 21.27 15.23
C ASP A 60 -15.82 19.98 14.41
N LEU A 61 -16.18 18.83 15.01
CA LEU A 61 -15.98 17.48 14.49
C LEU A 61 -17.24 16.63 14.70
N VAL A 62 -17.59 15.80 13.71
CA VAL A 62 -18.76 14.92 13.78
C VAL A 62 -18.36 13.50 13.41
N LEU A 63 -18.52 12.59 14.37
CA LEU A 63 -18.29 11.16 14.16
C LEU A 63 -19.63 10.44 13.99
N VAL A 64 -19.71 9.55 13.01
CA VAL A 64 -20.92 8.77 12.73
C VAL A 64 -20.57 7.29 12.88
N ALA A 65 -21.23 6.64 13.83
CA ALA A 65 -20.93 5.31 14.33
C ALA A 65 -22.23 4.49 14.46
N THR A 66 -22.92 4.37 13.33
CA THR A 66 -24.22 3.70 13.20
C THR A 66 -24.27 2.98 11.85
N PRO A 67 -24.90 1.80 11.75
CA PRO A 67 -25.09 1.12 10.47
C PRO A 67 -26.21 1.76 9.61
N ASP A 68 -26.88 2.81 10.11
CA ASP A 68 -27.97 3.49 9.41
C ASP A 68 -27.43 4.42 8.29
N ALA A 69 -27.56 3.96 7.05
CA ALA A 69 -27.13 4.65 5.85
C ALA A 69 -27.90 5.97 5.59
N GLU A 70 -29.18 6.01 5.95
CA GLU A 70 -30.00 7.22 5.80
C GLU A 70 -29.51 8.31 6.75
N LEU A 71 -29.20 7.91 7.99
CA LEU A 71 -28.60 8.79 8.99
C LEU A 71 -27.21 9.29 8.55
N HIS A 72 -26.37 8.44 7.95
CA HIS A 72 -25.10 8.85 7.35
C HIS A 72 -25.29 9.96 6.29
N GLY A 73 -26.25 9.76 5.37
CA GLY A 73 -26.57 10.73 4.33
C GLY A 73 -27.03 12.07 4.92
N ARG A 74 -27.93 12.03 5.90
CA ARG A 74 -28.47 13.21 6.59
C ARG A 74 -27.39 13.98 7.35
N VAL A 75 -26.51 13.30 8.10
CA VAL A 75 -25.40 13.93 8.83
C VAL A 75 -24.41 14.55 7.86
N ARG A 76 -24.06 13.84 6.78
CA ARG A 76 -23.13 14.35 5.76
C ARG A 76 -23.65 15.60 5.06
N ALA A 77 -24.94 15.62 4.71
CA ALA A 77 -25.59 16.80 4.15
C ALA A 77 -25.57 17.99 5.14
N GLY A 78 -25.90 17.74 6.41
CA GLY A 78 -25.88 18.77 7.46
C GLY A 78 -24.48 19.32 7.77
N ALA A 79 -23.45 18.46 7.72
CA ALA A 79 -22.06 18.84 7.97
C ALA A 79 -21.45 19.63 6.79
N ALA A 80 -21.77 19.24 5.55
CA ALA A 80 -21.33 19.96 4.35
C ALA A 80 -21.86 21.41 4.33
N ALA A 81 -23.11 21.62 4.75
CA ALA A 81 -23.71 22.95 4.87
C ALA A 81 -22.99 23.87 5.88
N ARG A 82 -22.26 23.29 6.84
CA ARG A 82 -21.63 24.01 7.97
C ARG A 82 -20.10 24.03 7.94
N ARG A 83 -19.47 23.54 6.86
CA ARG A 83 -18.00 23.43 6.71
C ARG A 83 -17.29 22.71 7.87
N LEU A 84 -17.95 21.72 8.48
CA LEU A 84 -17.37 20.96 9.59
C LEU A 84 -16.21 20.08 9.13
N HIS A 85 -15.14 20.04 9.93
CA HIS A 85 -13.94 19.26 9.63
C HIS A 85 -14.20 17.79 10.01
N ALA A 86 -14.44 16.98 8.97
CA ALA A 86 -14.52 15.51 8.98
C ALA A 86 -15.84 14.88 9.47
N VAL A 87 -16.44 14.12 8.54
CA VAL A 87 -17.42 13.05 8.76
C VAL A 87 -16.64 11.75 8.61
N ALA A 88 -16.07 11.24 9.70
CA ALA A 88 -15.40 9.95 9.68
C ALA A 88 -16.40 8.89 10.13
N ALA A 89 -17.05 8.26 9.15
CA ALA A 89 -17.57 6.92 9.32
C ALA A 89 -16.35 5.98 9.26
N PHE A 90 -15.90 5.46 10.40
CA PHE A 90 -14.90 4.40 10.44
C PHE A 90 -15.59 3.04 10.46
N GLY A 91 -16.42 2.81 9.44
CA GLY A 91 -16.90 1.50 9.00
C GLY A 91 -16.48 1.30 7.55
N PRO A 92 -16.43 0.05 7.04
CA PRO A 92 -16.25 -0.15 5.60
C PRO A 92 -17.30 0.70 4.90
N ALA A 93 -16.87 1.62 4.04
CA ALA A 93 -17.79 2.40 3.22
C ALA A 93 -18.76 1.39 2.59
N GLU A 94 -20.07 1.55 2.80
CA GLU A 94 -21.06 0.80 2.03
C GLU A 94 -20.70 1.01 0.57
N GLU A 95 -20.13 -0.04 -0.04
CA GLU A 95 -19.84 -0.03 -1.45
C GLU A 95 -21.19 0.01 -2.15
N THR A 96 -21.46 1.08 -2.90
CA THR A 96 -22.53 1.07 -3.90
C THR A 96 -22.47 -0.23 -4.69
N GLU A 97 -23.61 -0.82 -5.07
CA GLU A 97 -23.65 -2.09 -5.81
C GLU A 97 -22.72 -2.07 -7.04
N ALA A 98 -22.60 -0.90 -7.69
CA ALA A 98 -21.67 -0.66 -8.78
C ALA A 98 -20.20 -0.93 -8.40
N THR A 99 -19.72 -0.42 -7.26
CA THR A 99 -18.34 -0.68 -6.77
C THR A 99 -18.11 -2.15 -6.43
N ALA A 100 -19.11 -2.81 -5.82
CA ALA A 100 -19.01 -4.23 -5.47
C ALA A 100 -18.94 -5.12 -6.72
N TYR A 101 -19.69 -4.79 -7.77
CA TYR A 101 -19.66 -5.45 -9.07
C TYR A 101 -18.27 -5.31 -9.73
N TRP A 102 -17.77 -4.08 -9.89
CA TRP A 102 -16.47 -3.84 -10.52
C TRP A 102 -15.32 -4.48 -9.74
N ARG A 103 -15.42 -4.58 -8.41
CA ARG A 103 -14.46 -5.31 -7.59
C ARG A 103 -14.48 -6.82 -7.87
N ARG A 104 -15.66 -7.45 -8.01
CA ARG A 104 -15.76 -8.87 -8.40
C ARG A 104 -15.19 -9.09 -9.79
N VAL A 105 -15.54 -8.23 -10.75
CA VAL A 105 -15.01 -8.30 -12.12
C VAL A 105 -13.48 -8.16 -12.10
N ALA A 106 -12.93 -7.20 -11.38
CA ALA A 106 -11.49 -7.02 -11.24
C ALA A 106 -10.84 -8.24 -10.60
N THR A 107 -11.44 -8.81 -9.54
CA THR A 107 -10.91 -10.01 -8.86
C THR A 107 -10.87 -11.21 -9.80
N TRP A 108 -11.98 -11.49 -10.50
CA TRP A 108 -12.06 -12.59 -11.45
C TRP A 108 -11.16 -12.40 -12.66
N ALA A 109 -11.05 -11.17 -13.17
CA ALA A 109 -10.12 -10.85 -14.25
C ALA A 109 -8.66 -11.05 -13.82
N LEU A 110 -8.30 -10.64 -12.60
CA LEU A 110 -6.95 -10.85 -12.06
C LEU A 110 -6.64 -12.34 -11.86
N LEU A 111 -7.59 -13.10 -11.31
CA LEU A 111 -7.46 -14.56 -11.13
C LEU A 111 -7.38 -15.29 -12.46
N ALA A 112 -8.21 -14.93 -13.44
CA ALA A 112 -8.18 -15.50 -14.77
C ALA A 112 -6.88 -15.16 -15.50
N PHE A 113 -6.40 -13.92 -15.38
CA PHE A 113 -5.13 -13.48 -15.95
C PHE A 113 -3.94 -14.21 -15.31
N ALA A 114 -3.91 -14.31 -13.97
CA ALA A 114 -2.89 -15.07 -13.26
C ALA A 114 -2.92 -16.56 -13.63
N GLY A 115 -4.12 -17.17 -13.68
CA GLY A 115 -4.29 -18.55 -14.11
C GLY A 115 -3.83 -18.79 -15.55
N PHE A 116 -4.16 -17.87 -16.47
CA PHE A 116 -3.70 -17.91 -17.85
C PHE A 116 -2.18 -17.81 -17.95
N LEU A 117 -1.54 -16.89 -17.22
CA LEU A 117 -0.08 -16.73 -17.21
C LEU A 117 0.62 -17.98 -16.66
N VAL A 118 0.11 -18.52 -15.55
CA VAL A 118 0.62 -19.77 -14.96
C VAL A 118 0.48 -20.93 -15.95
N LEU A 119 -0.69 -21.11 -16.55
CA LEU A 119 -0.92 -22.15 -17.56
C LEU A 119 -0.03 -21.96 -18.79
N ASN A 120 0.16 -20.74 -19.27
CA ASN A 120 0.96 -20.43 -20.44
C ASN A 120 2.46 -20.70 -20.19
N ILE A 121 2.98 -20.25 -19.05
CA ILE A 121 4.36 -20.52 -18.64
C ILE A 121 4.60 -22.02 -18.43
N LEU A 122 3.70 -22.69 -17.71
CA LEU A 122 3.77 -24.14 -17.45
C LEU A 122 3.67 -24.95 -18.75
N SER A 123 2.85 -24.52 -19.70
CA SER A 123 2.67 -25.21 -20.98
C SER A 123 3.84 -25.02 -21.95
N TYR A 124 4.56 -23.89 -21.88
CA TYR A 124 5.60 -23.56 -22.85
C TYR A 124 7.01 -23.98 -22.39
N TYR A 125 7.29 -24.00 -21.07
CA TYR A 125 8.66 -24.17 -20.56
C TYR A 125 8.94 -25.42 -19.74
N PHE A 126 7.93 -26.19 -19.28
CA PHE A 126 8.16 -27.30 -18.35
C PHE A 126 7.39 -28.58 -18.67
N THR A 127 8.07 -29.72 -18.64
CA THR A 127 7.39 -31.01 -18.41
C THR A 127 7.07 -31.13 -16.92
N TRP A 128 5.84 -31.52 -16.56
CA TRP A 128 5.39 -31.63 -15.16
C TRP A 128 6.35 -32.42 -14.24
N GLN A 129 7.11 -33.35 -14.81
CA GLN A 129 8.12 -34.15 -14.11
C GLN A 129 9.33 -33.33 -13.66
N GLN A 130 9.81 -32.39 -14.47
CA GLN A 130 10.93 -31.51 -14.09
C GLN A 130 10.52 -30.55 -12.97
N ALA A 131 9.29 -30.02 -13.01
CA ALA A 131 8.80 -29.08 -12.00
C ALA A 131 8.68 -29.77 -10.65
N TRP A 132 8.15 -31.00 -10.66
CA TRP A 132 8.06 -31.83 -9.48
C TRP A 132 9.45 -32.20 -8.93
N ALA A 133 10.42 -32.56 -9.79
CA ALA A 133 11.77 -32.89 -9.37
C ALA A 133 12.50 -31.71 -8.69
N VAL A 134 12.38 -30.49 -9.23
CA VAL A 134 12.94 -29.27 -8.61
C VAL A 134 12.27 -29.00 -7.26
N ALA A 135 10.94 -29.07 -7.21
CA ALA A 135 10.16 -28.85 -5.99
C ALA A 135 10.45 -29.90 -4.91
N SER A 136 10.72 -31.15 -5.29
CA SER A 136 10.91 -32.27 -4.35
C SER A 136 12.36 -32.51 -3.93
N SER A 137 13.37 -31.97 -4.62
CA SER A 137 14.77 -32.40 -4.43
C SER A 137 15.79 -31.30 -4.10
N SER A 138 15.42 -30.01 -4.04
CA SER A 138 16.43 -28.95 -3.97
C SER A 138 16.26 -28.02 -2.75
N GLY A 139 17.19 -28.11 -1.79
CA GLY A 139 17.26 -27.17 -0.66
C GLY A 139 17.37 -25.71 -1.12
N THR A 140 17.99 -25.48 -2.27
CA THR A 140 18.08 -24.16 -2.92
C THR A 140 16.71 -23.57 -3.27
N PHE A 141 15.75 -24.39 -3.73
CA PHE A 141 14.39 -23.92 -4.04
C PHE A 141 13.70 -23.39 -2.79
N TYR A 142 13.75 -24.14 -1.68
CA TYR A 142 13.16 -23.70 -0.42
C TYR A 142 13.86 -22.47 0.17
N THR A 143 15.18 -22.34 -0.02
CA THR A 143 15.89 -21.11 0.32
C THR A 143 15.35 -19.91 -0.47
N PHE A 144 15.05 -20.05 -1.76
CA PHE A 144 14.48 -18.97 -2.57
C PHE A 144 13.07 -18.62 -2.14
N VAL A 145 12.25 -19.63 -1.84
CA VAL A 145 10.91 -19.41 -1.28
C VAL A 145 11.00 -18.66 0.04
N ALA A 146 11.89 -19.05 0.94
CA ALA A 146 12.07 -18.38 2.23
C ALA A 146 12.56 -16.93 2.08
N VAL A 147 13.57 -16.69 1.24
CA VAL A 147 14.07 -15.34 0.95
C VAL A 147 12.98 -14.46 0.34
N GLY A 148 12.28 -14.95 -0.70
CA GLY A 148 11.21 -14.23 -1.35
C GLY A 148 10.03 -13.94 -0.42
N PHE A 149 9.69 -14.88 0.47
CA PHE A 149 8.65 -14.68 1.48
C PHE A 149 9.02 -13.57 2.47
N VAL A 150 10.24 -13.58 3.01
CA VAL A 150 10.71 -12.53 3.93
C VAL A 150 10.79 -11.18 3.22
N ALA A 151 11.34 -11.17 2.00
CA ALA A 151 11.42 -9.98 1.15
C ALA A 151 10.04 -9.37 0.91
N GLN A 152 9.04 -10.20 0.59
CA GLN A 152 7.67 -9.75 0.34
C GLN A 152 6.94 -9.29 1.61
N MET A 153 7.22 -9.92 2.75
CA MET A 153 6.64 -9.48 4.01
C MET A 153 7.11 -8.06 4.36
N ILE A 154 8.41 -7.78 4.19
CA ILE A 154 8.99 -6.43 4.38
C ILE A 154 8.33 -5.45 3.40
N ASP A 155 8.23 -5.84 2.14
CA ASP A 155 7.67 -5.00 1.09
C ASP A 155 6.18 -4.69 1.31
N GLY A 156 5.36 -5.68 1.66
CA GLY A 156 3.94 -5.47 1.97
C GLY A 156 3.70 -4.55 3.17
N MET A 157 4.63 -4.49 4.14
CA MET A 157 4.53 -3.60 5.31
C MET A 157 5.04 -2.18 5.02
N LEU A 158 6.12 -2.04 4.25
CA LEU A 158 6.85 -0.78 4.11
C LEU A 158 6.73 -0.14 2.72
N GLY A 159 6.19 -0.87 1.73
CA GLY A 159 6.22 -0.50 0.31
C GLY A 159 7.64 -0.36 -0.24
N MET A 160 8.56 -1.17 0.28
CA MET A 160 9.96 -1.21 -0.14
C MET A 160 10.64 -2.52 0.26
N GLY A 161 11.59 -2.98 -0.56
CA GLY A 161 12.66 -3.89 -0.13
C GLY A 161 12.71 -5.23 -0.84
N TYR A 162 11.64 -5.67 -1.52
CA TYR A 162 11.62 -6.97 -2.19
C TYR A 162 12.77 -7.10 -3.18
N GLY A 163 12.84 -6.18 -4.15
CA GLY A 163 13.88 -6.21 -5.17
C GLY A 163 15.29 -6.25 -4.60
N ILE A 164 15.61 -5.39 -3.64
CA ILE A 164 16.97 -5.29 -3.08
C ILE A 164 17.39 -6.57 -2.37
N VAL A 165 16.52 -7.13 -1.52
CA VAL A 165 16.80 -8.36 -0.77
C VAL A 165 16.96 -9.54 -1.73
N SER A 166 16.07 -9.65 -2.71
CA SER A 166 16.08 -10.69 -3.72
C SER A 166 17.29 -10.57 -4.66
N ALA A 167 17.63 -9.36 -5.10
CA ALA A 167 18.77 -9.09 -5.98
C ALA A 167 20.09 -9.45 -5.31
N ILE A 168 20.29 -9.04 -4.06
CA ILE A 168 21.49 -9.40 -3.29
C ILE A 168 21.59 -10.91 -3.16
N SER A 169 20.49 -11.57 -2.79
CA SER A 169 20.46 -13.02 -2.56
C SER A 169 20.73 -13.81 -3.84
N LEU A 170 20.05 -13.49 -4.94
CA LEU A 170 20.19 -14.17 -6.22
C LEU A 170 21.55 -13.89 -6.90
N MET A 171 22.05 -12.65 -6.83
CA MET A 171 23.38 -12.32 -7.36
C MET A 171 24.52 -12.96 -6.55
N THR A 172 24.36 -13.12 -5.23
CA THR A 172 25.34 -13.84 -4.39
C THR A 172 25.49 -15.29 -4.82
N LEU A 173 24.45 -15.88 -5.39
CA LEU A 173 24.46 -17.24 -5.93
C LEU A 173 25.04 -17.34 -7.34
N GLY A 174 25.56 -16.24 -7.88
CA GLY A 174 26.28 -16.20 -9.16
C GLY A 174 25.38 -16.02 -10.38
N LEU A 175 24.07 -15.87 -10.21
CA LEU A 175 23.13 -15.63 -11.32
C LEU A 175 23.46 -14.32 -12.06
N ASN A 176 23.21 -14.28 -13.37
CA ASN A 176 23.52 -13.10 -14.15
C ASN A 176 22.52 -11.96 -13.83
N PRO A 177 22.93 -10.67 -13.92
CA PRO A 177 22.05 -9.56 -13.55
C PRO A 177 20.72 -9.52 -14.30
N ALA A 178 20.73 -9.89 -15.59
CA ALA A 178 19.52 -9.91 -16.42
C ALA A 178 18.51 -10.95 -15.94
N SER A 179 18.92 -12.19 -15.64
CA SER A 179 18.03 -13.23 -15.11
C SER A 179 17.52 -12.90 -13.72
N VAL A 180 18.37 -12.32 -12.88
CA VAL A 180 18.00 -11.86 -11.54
C VAL A 180 16.91 -10.80 -11.64
N SER A 181 17.12 -9.78 -12.46
CA SER A 181 16.13 -8.72 -12.67
C SER A 181 14.83 -9.28 -13.23
N ALA A 182 14.87 -10.10 -14.29
CA ALA A 182 13.66 -10.71 -14.86
C ALA A 182 12.87 -11.54 -13.83
N SER A 183 13.56 -12.35 -13.02
CA SER A 183 12.93 -13.17 -11.98
C SER A 183 12.28 -12.33 -10.89
N ILE A 184 12.95 -11.26 -10.45
CA ILE A 184 12.45 -10.33 -9.43
C ILE A 184 11.21 -9.62 -9.92
N HIS A 185 11.26 -8.96 -11.08
CA HIS A 185 10.12 -8.19 -11.58
C HIS A 185 8.93 -9.09 -11.94
N THR A 186 9.19 -10.31 -12.43
CA THR A 186 8.11 -11.30 -12.64
C THR A 186 7.41 -11.65 -11.32
N ALA A 187 8.16 -11.88 -10.24
CA ALA A 187 7.58 -12.20 -8.95
C ALA A 187 6.91 -10.98 -8.28
N GLU A 188 7.54 -9.81 -8.34
CA GLU A 188 7.00 -8.55 -7.83
C GLU A 188 5.72 -8.16 -8.56
N MET A 189 5.58 -8.43 -9.85
CA MET A 189 4.32 -8.20 -10.57
C MET A 189 3.15 -8.88 -9.88
N PHE A 190 3.28 -10.16 -9.51
CA PHE A 190 2.19 -10.84 -8.80
C PHE A 190 2.03 -10.33 -7.36
N ALA A 191 3.14 -10.13 -6.66
CA ALA A 191 3.10 -9.78 -5.25
C ALA A 191 2.63 -8.34 -4.99
N SER A 192 3.13 -7.37 -5.76
CA SER A 192 2.67 -5.97 -5.78
C SER A 192 1.26 -5.85 -6.36
N GLY A 193 0.88 -6.69 -7.34
CA GLY A 193 -0.50 -6.77 -7.82
C GLY A 193 -1.48 -7.16 -6.71
N ALA A 194 -1.15 -8.19 -5.92
CA ALA A 194 -1.94 -8.62 -4.76
C ALA A 194 -1.95 -7.56 -3.64
N SER A 195 -0.79 -7.00 -3.29
CA SER A 195 -0.65 -5.95 -2.27
C SER A 195 -1.39 -4.67 -2.65
N GLY A 196 -1.18 -4.17 -3.87
CA GLY A 196 -1.83 -3.00 -4.43
C GLY A 196 -3.35 -3.16 -4.53
N TYR A 197 -3.83 -4.35 -4.90
CA TYR A 197 -5.26 -4.65 -4.89
C TYR A 197 -5.86 -4.60 -3.47
N ASN A 198 -5.18 -5.17 -2.48
CA ASN A 198 -5.61 -5.09 -1.09
C ASN A 198 -5.64 -3.64 -0.59
N HIS A 199 -4.61 -2.85 -0.87
CA HIS A 199 -4.60 -1.42 -0.55
C HIS A 199 -5.71 -0.64 -1.26
N TYR A 200 -6.02 -0.98 -2.51
CA TYR A 200 -7.16 -0.41 -3.24
C TYR A 200 -8.49 -0.73 -2.55
N ARG A 201 -8.70 -2.00 -2.17
CA ARG A 201 -9.89 -2.44 -1.43
C ARG A 201 -10.04 -1.73 -0.09
N PHE A 202 -8.95 -1.46 0.61
CA PHE A 202 -8.96 -0.72 1.88
C PHE A 202 -9.03 0.81 1.71
N GLY A 203 -9.17 1.33 0.49
CA GLY A 203 -9.28 2.78 0.24
C GLY A 203 -7.95 3.54 0.41
N ASN A 204 -6.81 2.84 0.50
CA ASN A 204 -5.49 3.42 0.69
C ASN A 204 -4.85 3.94 -0.61
N VAL A 205 -5.58 4.00 -1.72
CA VAL A 205 -5.03 4.45 -3.02
C VAL A 205 -5.44 5.89 -3.33
N ASN A 206 -4.45 6.76 -3.49
CA ASN A 206 -4.64 8.13 -3.91
C ASN A 206 -4.64 8.24 -5.44
N LYS A 207 -5.83 8.39 -6.05
CA LYS A 207 -6.01 8.46 -7.51
C LYS A 207 -5.18 9.56 -8.21
N LYS A 208 -4.93 10.70 -7.54
CA LYS A 208 -4.12 11.79 -8.12
C LYS A 208 -2.65 11.40 -8.15
N LEU A 209 -2.14 10.87 -7.04
CA LEU A 209 -0.77 10.40 -6.94
C LEU A 209 -0.52 9.23 -7.89
N PHE A 210 -1.44 8.28 -7.99
CA PHE A 210 -1.38 7.15 -8.92
C PHE A 210 -1.14 7.62 -10.37
N LYS A 211 -1.98 8.55 -10.87
CA LYS A 211 -1.85 9.09 -12.24
C LYS A 211 -0.53 9.80 -12.49
N VAL A 212 0.03 10.47 -11.48
CA VAL A 212 1.31 11.18 -11.57
C VAL A 212 2.50 10.22 -11.60
N LEU A 213 2.39 9.05 -10.98
CA LEU A 213 3.49 8.10 -10.85
C LEU A 213 3.49 7.02 -11.95
N VAL A 214 2.31 6.55 -12.38
CA VAL A 214 2.21 5.33 -13.22
C VAL A 214 2.89 5.47 -14.57
N LEU A 215 2.54 6.47 -15.38
CA LEU A 215 3.13 6.62 -16.73
C LEU A 215 4.63 6.91 -16.67
N PRO A 216 5.12 7.86 -15.85
CA PRO A 216 6.55 8.12 -15.77
C PRO A 216 7.33 6.94 -15.21
N GLY A 217 6.76 6.22 -14.22
CA GLY A 217 7.37 5.02 -13.65
C GLY A 217 7.52 3.90 -14.67
N VAL A 218 6.45 3.59 -15.41
CA VAL A 218 6.47 2.60 -16.50
C VAL A 218 7.52 2.97 -17.56
N ALA A 219 7.55 4.22 -18.00
CA ALA A 219 8.55 4.67 -18.98
C ALA A 219 9.99 4.50 -18.46
N GLY A 220 10.23 4.80 -17.18
CA GLY A 220 11.52 4.57 -16.53
C GLY A 220 11.89 3.08 -16.50
N SER A 221 10.94 2.23 -16.11
CA SER A 221 11.14 0.77 -16.00
C SER A 221 11.51 0.12 -17.33
N ILE A 222 10.81 0.49 -18.41
CA ILE A 222 11.12 0.00 -19.76
C ILE A 222 12.53 0.41 -20.15
N ALA A 223 12.92 1.68 -19.91
CA ALA A 223 14.27 2.14 -20.22
C ALA A 223 15.34 1.41 -19.40
N GLY A 224 15.09 1.15 -18.11
CA GLY A 224 15.98 0.40 -17.23
C GLY A 224 16.14 -1.05 -17.66
N ALA A 225 15.04 -1.73 -17.96
CA ALA A 225 15.00 -3.11 -18.44
C ALA A 225 15.73 -3.26 -19.79
N LEU A 226 15.45 -2.38 -20.76
CA LEU A 226 16.11 -2.40 -22.06
C LEU A 226 17.62 -2.18 -21.96
N LEU A 227 18.05 -1.25 -21.10
CA LEU A 227 19.48 -1.00 -20.88
C LEU A 227 20.15 -2.19 -20.20
N LEU A 228 19.51 -2.77 -19.18
CA LEU A 228 20.03 -3.94 -18.50
C LEU A 228 20.10 -5.16 -19.42
N ALA A 229 19.10 -5.37 -20.28
CA ALA A 229 19.10 -6.47 -21.24
C ALA A 229 20.28 -6.37 -22.20
N ARG A 230 20.61 -5.16 -22.69
CA ARG A 230 21.76 -4.97 -23.58
C ARG A 230 23.11 -5.08 -22.86
N LEU A 231 23.26 -4.39 -21.72
CA LEU A 231 24.53 -4.38 -20.98
C LEU A 231 24.80 -5.68 -20.23
N GLY A 232 23.72 -6.37 -19.82
CA GLY A 232 23.74 -7.62 -19.09
C GLY A 232 24.13 -8.83 -19.92
N GLU A 233 24.19 -8.71 -21.25
CA GLU A 233 24.74 -9.74 -22.13
C GLU A 233 26.17 -9.41 -22.55
N GLU A 234 26.45 -8.16 -22.95
CA GLU A 234 27.75 -7.79 -23.51
C GLU A 234 28.82 -7.40 -22.45
N HIS A 235 28.42 -6.86 -21.29
CA HIS A 235 29.33 -6.18 -20.35
C HIS A 235 29.20 -6.65 -18.88
N VAL A 236 28.79 -7.91 -18.66
CA VAL A 236 28.56 -8.49 -17.31
C VAL A 236 29.70 -8.24 -16.33
N THR A 237 30.95 -8.37 -16.78
CA THR A 237 32.15 -8.24 -15.93
C THR A 237 32.26 -6.86 -15.28
N TYR A 238 31.91 -5.80 -16.01
CA TYR A 238 31.92 -4.43 -15.48
C TYR A 238 30.61 -4.07 -14.78
N LEU A 239 29.50 -4.65 -15.22
CA LEU A 239 28.18 -4.37 -14.69
C LEU A 239 28.00 -4.90 -13.26
N LYS A 240 28.49 -6.12 -12.96
CA LYS A 240 28.39 -6.73 -11.63
C LYS A 240 28.92 -5.85 -10.49
N PRO A 241 30.16 -5.31 -10.54
CA PRO A 241 30.67 -4.45 -9.47
C PRO A 241 29.92 -3.12 -9.36
N ILE A 242 29.43 -2.55 -10.48
CA ILE A 242 28.61 -1.33 -10.47
C ILE A 242 27.28 -1.57 -9.75
N LEU A 243 26.61 -2.68 -10.06
CA LEU A 243 25.36 -3.08 -9.40
C LEU A 243 25.57 -3.39 -7.91
N ALA A 244 26.67 -4.08 -7.57
CA ALA A 244 27.02 -4.34 -6.17
C ALA A 244 27.25 -3.04 -5.39
N LEU A 245 27.97 -2.07 -5.97
CA LEU A 245 28.17 -0.76 -5.36
C LEU A 245 26.86 0.01 -5.21
N TYR A 246 25.99 -0.03 -6.23
CA TYR A 246 24.66 0.55 -6.18
C TYR A 246 23.81 -0.02 -5.04
N LEU A 247 23.72 -1.35 -4.93
CA LEU A 247 22.98 -2.05 -3.88
C LEU A 247 23.55 -1.76 -2.49
N LEU A 248 24.88 -1.67 -2.37
CA LEU A 248 25.55 -1.28 -1.14
C LEU A 248 25.16 0.14 -0.71
N ILE A 249 25.21 1.12 -1.62
CA ILE A 249 24.81 2.50 -1.36
C ILE A 249 23.34 2.56 -0.92
N LEU A 250 22.47 1.80 -1.59
CA LEU A 250 21.05 1.75 -1.28
C LEU A 250 20.77 1.14 0.09
N GLY A 251 21.45 0.04 0.44
CA GLY A 251 21.41 -0.59 1.76
C GLY A 251 21.86 0.36 2.87
N ILE A 252 23.01 1.03 2.70
CA ILE A 252 23.52 2.04 3.64
C ILE A 252 22.49 3.17 3.83
N ARG A 253 21.86 3.63 2.74
CA ARG A 253 20.85 4.70 2.78
C ARG A 253 19.59 4.27 3.54
N ILE A 254 19.14 3.04 3.39
CA ILE A 254 18.00 2.48 4.15
C ILE A 254 18.33 2.44 5.65
N ILE A 255 19.48 1.87 6.03
CA ILE A 255 19.93 1.78 7.44
C ILE A 255 20.08 3.17 8.05
N SER A 256 20.72 4.10 7.31
CA SER A 256 20.91 5.48 7.76
C SER A 256 19.60 6.20 8.03
N LYS A 257 18.56 5.94 7.22
CA LYS A 257 17.22 6.50 7.43
C LYS A 257 16.49 5.84 8.60
N ALA A 258 16.71 4.56 8.86
CA ALA A 258 16.11 3.86 10.00
C ALA A 258 16.62 4.40 11.35
N ILE A 259 17.90 4.80 11.41
CA ILE A 259 18.52 5.32 12.65
C ILE A 259 18.23 6.81 12.86
N LYS A 260 18.12 7.61 11.81
CA LYS A 260 17.88 9.06 11.93
C LYS A 260 16.42 9.36 12.29
N LYS A 261 16.21 10.11 13.38
CA LYS A 261 14.90 10.66 13.76
C LYS A 261 14.38 11.58 12.65
N GLN A 262 13.37 11.14 11.92
CA GLN A 262 12.79 11.88 10.79
C GLN A 262 11.97 13.07 11.31
N THR A 263 12.50 14.28 11.17
CA THR A 263 11.72 15.50 11.35
C THR A 263 10.82 15.66 10.12
N GLN A 264 9.54 15.30 10.26
CA GLN A 264 8.53 15.38 9.21
C GLN A 264 8.28 16.85 8.83
N GLN A 265 9.01 17.37 7.85
CA GLN A 265 8.69 18.65 7.23
C GLN A 265 7.72 18.41 6.07
N ARG A 266 6.52 18.99 6.15
CA ARG A 266 5.53 18.97 5.07
C ARG A 266 6.02 19.80 3.89
N LYS A 267 6.89 19.24 3.05
CA LYS A 267 7.33 19.86 1.79
C LYS A 267 6.57 19.25 0.62
N LYS A 268 6.06 20.10 -0.26
CA LYS A 268 5.36 19.63 -1.47
C LYS A 268 6.38 19.02 -2.42
N VAL A 269 6.22 17.74 -2.76
CA VAL A 269 6.99 17.10 -3.83
C VAL A 269 6.58 17.72 -5.16
N LYS A 270 7.45 18.56 -5.72
CA LYS A 270 7.17 19.29 -6.97
C LYS A 270 7.28 18.37 -8.22
N ASN A 271 8.15 17.37 -8.18
CA ASN A 271 8.51 16.55 -9.35
C ASN A 271 8.30 15.05 -9.11
N ALA A 272 7.12 14.65 -8.63
CA ALA A 272 6.83 13.25 -8.33
C ALA A 272 6.91 12.32 -9.56
N GLY A 273 6.62 12.83 -10.77
CA GLY A 273 6.78 12.07 -12.01
C GLY A 273 8.24 11.73 -12.33
N TRP A 274 9.15 12.70 -12.19
CA TRP A 274 10.60 12.45 -12.38
C TRP A 274 11.13 11.45 -11.35
N LEU A 275 10.67 11.57 -10.11
CA LEU A 275 10.98 10.62 -9.05
C LEU A 275 10.52 9.20 -9.42
N ALA A 276 9.32 9.05 -10.00
CA ALA A 276 8.81 7.77 -10.47
C ALA A 276 9.64 7.22 -11.64
N SER A 277 9.98 8.03 -12.63
CA SER A 277 10.83 7.58 -13.75
C SER A 277 12.21 7.12 -13.28
N ALA A 278 12.86 7.89 -12.42
CA ALA A 278 14.15 7.49 -11.85
C ALA A 278 14.01 6.24 -10.98
N GLY A 279 12.92 6.14 -10.21
CA GLY A 279 12.57 4.96 -9.42
C GLY A 279 12.46 3.72 -10.29
N GLY A 280 11.57 3.73 -11.28
CA GLY A 280 11.31 2.60 -12.17
C GLY A 280 12.55 2.19 -12.98
N PHE A 281 13.33 3.16 -13.46
CA PHE A 281 14.59 2.86 -14.14
C PHE A 281 15.56 2.10 -13.24
N LEU A 282 15.78 2.60 -12.02
CA LEU A 282 16.71 1.98 -11.08
C LEU A 282 16.20 0.63 -10.58
N ASP A 283 14.89 0.47 -10.48
CA ASP A 283 14.24 -0.79 -10.14
C ASP A 283 14.58 -1.87 -11.19
N SER A 284 14.24 -1.61 -12.45
CA SER A 284 14.45 -2.56 -13.55
C SER A 284 15.92 -2.81 -13.87
N PHE A 285 16.77 -1.78 -13.73
CA PHE A 285 18.20 -1.90 -13.97
C PHE A 285 18.96 -2.57 -12.82
N GLY A 286 18.62 -2.22 -11.58
CA GLY A 286 19.34 -2.64 -10.38
C GLY A 286 18.75 -3.86 -9.69
N GLY A 287 17.58 -4.32 -10.13
CA GLY A 287 16.78 -5.32 -9.42
C GLY A 287 16.16 -4.78 -8.14
N GLY A 288 16.04 -3.45 -7.97
CA GLY A 288 15.45 -2.85 -6.78
C GLY A 288 15.88 -1.41 -6.56
N GLY A 289 14.93 -0.47 -6.59
CA GLY A 289 15.17 0.97 -6.45
C GLY A 289 13.90 1.79 -6.22
N TRP A 290 12.74 1.25 -6.57
CA TRP A 290 11.44 1.90 -6.47
C TRP A 290 11.11 2.31 -5.02
N GLY A 291 11.12 1.37 -4.08
CA GLY A 291 10.78 1.63 -2.68
C GLY A 291 11.66 2.69 -1.98
N PRO A 292 12.99 2.54 -1.92
CA PRO A 292 13.84 3.50 -1.20
C PRO A 292 13.96 4.88 -1.87
N LEU A 293 13.65 4.98 -3.16
CA LEU A 293 13.63 6.25 -3.87
C LEU A 293 12.25 6.89 -3.83
N VAL A 294 11.20 6.19 -4.25
CA VAL A 294 9.83 6.73 -4.38
C VAL A 294 9.12 6.74 -3.03
N THR A 295 8.88 5.58 -2.41
CA THR A 295 8.14 5.44 -1.14
C THR A 295 8.79 6.28 -0.04
N SER A 296 10.09 6.09 0.18
CA SER A 296 10.82 6.79 1.22
C SER A 296 10.89 8.30 1.02
N THR A 297 10.89 8.80 -0.22
CA THR A 297 10.90 10.25 -0.48
C THR A 297 9.52 10.85 -0.31
N LEU A 298 8.46 10.16 -0.72
CA LEU A 298 7.09 10.62 -0.52
C LEU A 298 6.73 10.68 0.97
N ILE A 299 7.11 9.65 1.75
CA ILE A 299 6.92 9.63 3.21
C ILE A 299 7.74 10.72 3.89
N ALA A 300 9.03 10.87 3.53
CA ALA A 300 9.89 11.90 4.13
C ALA A 300 9.41 13.35 3.87
N ASN A 301 8.58 13.55 2.83
CA ASN A 301 7.98 14.85 2.51
C ASN A 301 6.61 15.06 3.20
N GLY A 302 6.25 14.24 4.18
CA GLY A 302 5.05 14.41 5.02
C GLY A 302 3.75 13.93 4.38
N ARG A 303 3.81 13.07 3.36
CA ARG A 303 2.62 12.36 2.87
C ARG A 303 2.25 11.25 3.85
N THR A 304 0.96 11.06 4.06
CA THR A 304 0.38 10.03 4.94
C THR A 304 0.82 8.62 4.49
N PRO A 305 1.52 7.83 5.35
CA PRO A 305 2.18 6.58 4.95
C PRO A 305 1.27 5.54 4.28
N ASN A 306 0.09 5.25 4.86
CA ASN A 306 -0.85 4.28 4.30
C ASN A 306 -1.25 4.60 2.85
N TYR A 307 -1.49 5.88 2.54
CA TYR A 307 -1.82 6.32 1.20
C TYR A 307 -0.63 6.29 0.23
N VAL A 308 0.58 6.54 0.73
CA VAL A 308 1.80 6.41 -0.09
C VAL A 308 2.03 4.96 -0.42
N ILE A 309 2.13 4.09 0.59
CA ILE A 309 2.41 2.66 0.44
C ILE A 309 1.37 2.03 -0.49
N GLY A 310 0.08 2.28 -0.26
CA GLY A 310 -0.97 1.71 -1.11
C GLY A 310 -0.95 2.21 -2.55
N THR A 311 -0.67 3.50 -2.78
CA THR A 311 -0.58 4.03 -4.15
C THR A 311 0.67 3.52 -4.86
N VAL A 312 1.80 3.49 -4.16
CA VAL A 312 3.09 3.14 -4.72
C VAL A 312 3.16 1.65 -5.04
N SER A 313 2.62 0.78 -4.17
CA SER A 313 2.51 -0.67 -4.43
C SER A 313 1.60 -0.97 -5.64
N LEU A 314 0.49 -0.23 -5.80
CA LEU A 314 -0.34 -0.39 -7.00
C LEU A 314 0.36 0.09 -8.28
N VAL A 315 1.20 1.13 -8.20
CA VAL A 315 1.98 1.59 -9.37
C VAL A 315 3.11 0.61 -9.69
N GLU A 316 3.73 0.05 -8.66
CA GLU A 316 4.79 -0.95 -8.77
C GLU A 316 4.36 -2.17 -9.58
N PHE A 317 3.10 -2.61 -9.46
CA PHE A 317 2.52 -3.62 -10.36
C PHE A 317 2.72 -3.28 -11.84
N PHE A 318 2.44 -2.04 -12.25
CA PHE A 318 2.58 -1.64 -13.65
C PHE A 318 4.05 -1.47 -14.07
N VAL A 319 4.87 -0.95 -13.16
CA VAL A 319 6.33 -0.80 -13.35
C VAL A 319 6.97 -2.16 -13.57
N THR A 320 6.73 -3.10 -12.65
CA THR A 320 7.28 -4.47 -12.68
C THR A 320 6.70 -5.27 -13.85
N PHE A 321 5.41 -5.15 -14.15
CA PHE A 321 4.78 -5.74 -15.35
C PHE A 321 5.44 -5.28 -16.65
N ALA A 322 5.80 -4.00 -16.75
CA ALA A 322 6.39 -3.44 -17.97
C ALA A 322 7.88 -3.80 -18.14
N SER A 323 8.56 -4.19 -17.07
CA SER A 323 9.98 -4.54 -17.07
C SER A 323 10.28 -6.05 -17.01
N ALA A 324 9.31 -6.86 -16.58
CA ALA A 324 9.39 -8.32 -16.57
C ALA A 324 9.38 -8.88 -18.00
#